data_AF-A0A554SHG2-F1
#
_entry.id   AF-A0A554SHG2-F1
#
_cell.length_a   1.000
_cell.length_b   1.000
_cell.length_c   1.000
_cell.angle_alpha   90.00
_cell.angle_beta   90.00
_cell.angle_gamma   90.00
#
_symmetry.space_group_name_H-M   'P 1'
#
loop_
_entity.id
_entity.type
_entity.pdbx_description
1 polymer ?
#
loop_
_entity_poly.entity_id
_entity_poly.type
_entity_poly.pdbx_seq_one_letter_code
_entity_poly.pdbx_strand_id
1 'polypeptide(L)'
;MAAAGAPVRVPVAVACRVLGLSPQGYYQWLKDPVSQRDYDDAHLIDVLLEVHADDPTLGYRFLTDELADEHGITVGENRVHRLCQVAGITASHHKGVMQP
;
A
#
# COMPACT_ATOMS: atom_id res chain seq x y z
N MET A 1 24.62 2.30 8.85
CA MET A 1 24.04 1.65 10.05
C MET A 1 24.66 0.27 10.16
N ALA A 2 24.98 -0.20 11.36
CA ALA A 2 25.43 -1.56 11.57
C ALA A 2 24.48 -2.22 12.56
N ALA A 3 23.91 -3.37 12.18
CA ALA A 3 23.32 -4.28 13.15
C ALA A 3 24.39 -4.64 14.21
N ALA A 4 23.98 -4.92 15.43
CA ALA A 4 24.91 -5.32 16.48
C ALA A 4 25.76 -6.52 15.98
N GLY A 5 27.08 -6.32 15.88
CA GLY A 5 28.03 -7.33 15.38
C GLY A 5 28.57 -7.14 13.95
N ALA A 6 28.14 -6.12 13.19
CA ALA A 6 28.70 -5.92 11.85
C ALA A 6 30.18 -5.46 11.91
N PRO A 7 31.09 -6.07 11.10
CA PRO A 7 32.53 -5.77 11.11
C PRO A 7 32.85 -4.35 10.61
N VAL A 8 31.92 -3.71 9.91
CA VAL A 8 32.05 -2.34 9.40
C VAL A 8 30.86 -1.51 9.87
N ARG A 9 31.13 -0.38 10.52
CA ARG A 9 30.11 0.62 10.88
C ARG A 9 30.07 1.73 9.84
N VAL A 10 28.99 1.79 9.06
CA VAL A 10 28.75 2.89 8.12
C VAL A 10 27.98 4.00 8.82
N PRO A 11 28.46 5.27 8.81
CA PRO A 11 27.71 6.40 9.35
C PRO A 11 26.34 6.56 8.66
N VAL A 12 25.30 6.91 9.41
CA VAL A 12 23.94 7.09 8.88
C VAL A 12 23.92 8.09 7.73
N ALA A 13 24.65 9.21 7.85
CA ALA A 13 24.74 10.22 6.80
C ALA A 13 25.30 9.69 5.47
N VAL A 14 26.27 8.76 5.53
CA VAL A 14 26.84 8.13 4.33
C VAL A 14 25.81 7.20 3.69
N ALA A 15 25.17 6.34 4.49
CA ALA A 15 24.14 5.43 4.00
C ALA A 15 22.95 6.19 3.39
N CYS A 16 22.47 7.23 4.07
CA CYS A 16 21.36 8.06 3.57
C CYS A 16 21.71 8.72 2.24
N ARG A 17 22.94 9.27 2.07
CA ARG A 17 23.38 9.85 0.80
C ARG A 17 23.39 8.83 -0.34
N VAL A 18 23.87 7.61 -0.08
CA VAL A 18 23.89 6.52 -1.07
C VAL A 18 22.47 6.12 -1.45
N LEU A 19 21.54 6.09 -0.50
CA LEU A 19 20.13 5.73 -0.70
C LEU A 19 19.25 6.89 -1.20
N GLY A 20 19.79 8.10 -1.36
CA GLY A 20 19.02 9.28 -1.74
C GLY A 20 18.05 9.79 -0.65
N LEU A 21 18.27 9.40 0.60
CA LEU A 21 17.46 9.77 1.76
C LEU A 21 18.06 10.97 2.50
N SER A 22 17.21 11.75 3.18
CA SER A 22 17.70 12.73 4.15
C SER A 22 17.98 12.04 5.50
N PRO A 23 19.09 12.37 6.20
CA PRO A 23 19.34 11.82 7.53
C PRO A 23 18.23 12.17 8.53
N GLN A 24 17.65 13.37 8.41
CA GLN A 24 16.53 13.80 9.24
C GLN A 24 15.28 12.93 8.99
N GLY A 25 14.93 12.69 7.73
CA GLY A 25 13.82 11.81 7.35
C GLY A 25 14.05 10.38 7.82
N TYR A 26 15.28 9.87 7.72
CA TYR A 26 15.64 8.56 8.27
C TYR A 26 15.37 8.47 9.79
N TYR A 27 15.79 9.45 10.58
CA TYR A 27 15.54 9.41 12.03
C TYR A 27 14.09 9.68 12.43
N GLN A 28 13.32 10.38 11.60
CA GLN A 28 11.87 10.51 11.78
C GLN A 28 11.20 9.16 11.54
N TRP A 29 11.51 8.51 10.41
CA TRP A 29 11.04 7.16 10.09
C TRP A 29 11.47 6.14 11.17
N LEU A 30 12.68 6.25 11.72
CA LEU A 30 13.12 5.33 12.77
C LEU A 30 12.25 5.41 14.05
N LYS A 31 11.64 6.57 14.32
CA LYS A 31 10.76 6.76 15.49
C LYS A 31 9.34 6.25 15.23
N ASP A 32 8.85 6.44 14.01
CA ASP A 32 7.52 6.04 13.58
C ASP A 32 7.60 5.54 12.12
N PRO A 33 7.99 4.26 11.92
CA PRO A 33 8.35 3.76 10.59
C PRO A 33 7.15 3.51 9.68
N VAL A 34 5.96 3.42 10.26
CA VAL A 34 4.71 3.21 9.53
C VAL A 34 3.67 4.11 10.20
N SER A 35 3.21 5.13 9.48
CA SER A 35 2.14 5.97 10.01
C SER A 35 0.85 5.17 10.14
N GLN A 36 -0.04 5.55 11.06
CA GLN A 36 -1.36 4.89 11.19
C GLN A 36 -2.11 4.89 9.85
N ARG A 37 -1.97 5.96 9.06
CA ARG A 37 -2.59 6.05 7.74
C ARG A 37 -2.06 5.00 6.77
N ASP A 38 -0.75 4.79 6.74
CA ASP A 38 -0.13 3.79 5.86
C ASP A 38 -0.49 2.37 6.30
N TYR A 39 -0.58 2.15 7.63
CA TYR A 39 -1.07 0.90 8.20
C TYR A 39 -2.52 0.61 7.77
N ASP A 40 -3.42 1.59 7.95
CA ASP A 40 -4.83 1.46 7.56
C ASP A 40 -5.00 1.28 6.05
N ASP A 41 -4.22 2.02 5.24
CA ASP A 41 -4.23 1.90 3.78
C ASP A 41 -3.73 0.51 3.34
N ALA A 42 -2.71 -0.05 3.99
CA ALA A 42 -2.23 -1.40 3.70
C ALA A 42 -3.28 -2.47 4.04
N HIS A 43 -3.94 -2.36 5.21
CA HIS A 43 -4.99 -3.30 5.61
C HIS A 43 -6.20 -3.22 4.69
N LEU A 44 -6.56 -2.02 4.24
CA LEU A 44 -7.63 -1.83 3.28
C LEU A 44 -7.27 -2.38 1.89
N ILE A 45 -6.00 -2.29 1.47
CA ILE A 45 -5.54 -2.92 0.23
C ILE A 45 -5.67 -4.45 0.32
N ASP A 46 -5.30 -5.06 1.45
CA ASP A 46 -5.42 -6.51 1.63
C ASP A 46 -6.88 -6.97 1.47
N VAL A 47 -7.84 -6.30 2.11
CA VAL A 47 -9.28 -6.62 1.93
C VAL A 47 -9.73 -6.39 0.49
N LEU A 48 -9.32 -5.29 -0.15
CA LEU A 48 -9.66 -5.01 -1.55
C LEU A 48 -9.14 -6.09 -2.52
N LEU A 49 -7.95 -6.64 -2.25
CA LEU A 49 -7.37 -7.72 -3.03
C LEU A 49 -8.17 -9.01 -2.85
N GLU A 50 -8.61 -9.33 -1.63
CA GLU A 50 -9.46 -10.49 -1.35
C GLU A 50 -10.81 -10.38 -2.07
N VAL A 51 -11.54 -9.27 -1.87
CA VAL A 51 -12.85 -9.04 -2.52
C VAL A 51 -12.73 -9.06 -4.04
N HIS A 52 -11.68 -8.46 -4.60
CA HIS A 52 -11.48 -8.46 -6.06
C HIS A 52 -11.02 -9.82 -6.61
N ALA A 53 -10.36 -10.64 -5.80
CA ALA A 53 -10.02 -12.00 -6.21
C ALA A 53 -11.27 -12.89 -6.31
N ASP A 54 -12.26 -12.66 -5.43
CA ASP A 54 -13.55 -13.35 -5.46
C ASP A 54 -14.39 -12.97 -6.69
N ASP A 55 -14.38 -11.69 -7.08
CA ASP A 55 -14.96 -11.23 -8.35
C ASP A 55 -14.08 -10.17 -9.06
N PRO A 56 -13.24 -10.62 -10.04
CA PRO A 56 -12.37 -9.74 -10.80
C PRO A 56 -13.12 -8.77 -11.75
N THR A 57 -14.43 -8.90 -11.90
CA THR A 57 -15.23 -7.96 -12.71
C THR A 57 -15.51 -6.66 -11.97
N LEU A 58 -15.36 -6.64 -10.64
CA LEU A 58 -15.66 -5.48 -9.81
C LEU A 58 -14.61 -4.38 -10.00
N GLY A 59 -15.09 -3.19 -10.34
CA GLY A 59 -14.30 -1.96 -10.29
C GLY A 59 -14.41 -1.28 -8.92
N TYR A 60 -13.60 -0.24 -8.69
CA TYR A 60 -13.49 0.42 -7.37
C TYR A 60 -14.83 0.92 -6.80
N ARG A 61 -15.82 1.24 -7.64
CA ARG A 61 -17.16 1.69 -7.19
C ARG A 61 -17.90 0.55 -6.51
N PHE A 62 -18.01 -0.61 -7.17
CA PHE A 62 -18.63 -1.80 -6.59
C PHE A 62 -17.83 -2.31 -5.38
N LEU A 63 -16.50 -2.30 -5.45
CA LEU A 63 -15.66 -2.64 -4.29
C LEU A 63 -15.91 -1.70 -3.09
N THR A 64 -16.29 -0.44 -3.32
CA THR A 64 -16.63 0.47 -2.21
C THR A 64 -17.93 0.04 -1.53
N ASP A 65 -18.92 -0.40 -2.31
CA ASP A 65 -20.21 -0.89 -1.80
C ASP A 65 -20.02 -2.22 -1.06
N GLU A 66 -19.28 -3.18 -1.65
CA GLU A 66 -18.95 -4.48 -1.03
C GLU A 66 -18.22 -4.32 0.31
N LEU A 67 -17.26 -3.38 0.38
CA LEU A 67 -16.59 -3.07 1.64
C LEU A 67 -17.57 -2.63 2.73
N ALA A 68 -18.59 -1.84 2.38
CA ALA A 68 -19.59 -1.37 3.35
C ALA A 68 -20.58 -2.49 3.73
N ASP A 69 -21.06 -3.24 2.75
CA ASP A 69 -22.17 -4.19 2.90
C ASP A 69 -21.72 -5.54 3.48
N GLU A 70 -20.60 -6.09 2.99
CA GLU A 70 -20.12 -7.42 3.40
C GLU A 70 -19.04 -7.36 4.50
N HIS A 71 -18.22 -6.30 4.51
CA HIS A 71 -17.09 -6.17 5.45
C HIS A 71 -17.32 -5.12 6.55
N GLY A 72 -18.38 -4.32 6.48
CA GLY A 72 -18.66 -3.25 7.46
C GLY A 72 -17.63 -2.12 7.48
N ILE A 73 -16.84 -1.97 6.41
CA ILE A 73 -15.78 -0.97 6.25
C ILE A 73 -16.31 0.21 5.45
N THR A 74 -16.78 1.25 6.14
CA THR A 74 -17.17 2.50 5.47
C THR A 74 -15.95 3.34 5.11
N VAL A 75 -15.70 3.51 3.81
CA VAL A 75 -14.61 4.35 3.32
C VAL A 75 -15.03 5.12 2.07
N GLY A 76 -14.48 6.32 1.86
CA GLY A 76 -14.86 7.14 0.71
C GLY A 76 -14.33 6.57 -0.61
N GLU A 77 -15.16 6.61 -1.66
CA GLU A 77 -14.84 6.11 -3.01
C GLU A 77 -13.48 6.59 -3.54
N ASN A 78 -13.12 7.87 -3.32
CA ASN A 78 -11.83 8.42 -3.77
C ASN A 78 -10.63 7.72 -3.12
N ARG A 79 -10.76 7.28 -1.85
CA ARG A 79 -9.72 6.52 -1.16
C ARG A 79 -9.62 5.12 -1.75
N VAL A 80 -10.75 4.45 -1.98
CA VAL A 80 -10.80 3.13 -2.64
C VAL A 80 -10.19 3.19 -4.03
N HIS A 81 -10.58 4.16 -4.84
CA HIS A 81 -10.05 4.35 -6.18
C HIS A 81 -8.52 4.50 -6.17
N ARG A 82 -8.00 5.40 -5.33
CA ARG A 82 -6.55 5.59 -5.18
C ARG A 82 -5.84 4.30 -4.75
N LEU A 83 -6.39 3.56 -3.78
CA LEU A 83 -5.79 2.33 -3.29
C LEU A 83 -5.86 1.19 -4.31
N CYS A 84 -6.95 1.09 -5.08
CA CYS A 84 -7.04 0.18 -6.22
C CYS A 84 -5.94 0.48 -7.26
N GLN A 85 -5.68 1.76 -7.55
CA GLN A 85 -4.58 2.14 -8.44
C GLN A 85 -3.20 1.74 -7.88
N VAL A 86 -2.98 1.92 -6.58
CA VAL A 86 -1.73 1.49 -5.90
C VAL A 86 -1.57 -0.03 -5.96
N ALA A 87 -2.64 -0.79 -5.75
CA ALA A 87 -2.65 -2.25 -5.74
C ALA A 87 -2.71 -2.89 -7.15
N GLY A 88 -2.93 -2.10 -8.20
CA GLY A 88 -3.10 -2.60 -9.57
C GLY A 88 -4.46 -3.27 -9.84
N ILE A 89 -5.46 -3.01 -9.00
CA ILE A 89 -6.82 -3.54 -9.12
C ILE A 89 -7.57 -2.79 -10.23
N THR A 90 -8.14 -3.53 -11.17
CA THR A 90 -8.97 -2.99 -12.25
C THR A 90 -10.00 -4.03 -12.68
N ALA A 91 -11.23 -3.58 -12.98
CA ALA A 91 -12.28 -4.45 -13.48
C ALA A 91 -11.81 -5.18 -14.75
N SER A 92 -12.02 -6.49 -14.82
CA SER A 92 -11.61 -7.32 -15.96
C SER A 92 -12.21 -6.82 -17.29
N HIS A 93 -13.45 -6.33 -17.28
CA HIS A 93 -14.13 -5.76 -18.45
C HIS A 93 -13.59 -4.39 -18.88
N HIS A 94 -12.80 -3.71 -18.06
CA HIS A 94 -12.10 -2.48 -18.46
C HIS A 94 -10.99 -2.78 -19.48
N LYS A 95 -10.48 -4.02 -19.51
CA LYS A 95 -9.53 -4.48 -20.53
C LYS A 95 -10.27 -5.12 -21.70
N GLY A 96 -10.31 -4.43 -22.83
CA GLY A 96 -10.57 -5.02 -24.15
C GLY A 96 -9.44 -5.95 -24.62
N VAL A 97 -8.88 -6.76 -23.72
CA VAL A 97 -7.80 -7.70 -24.02
C VAL A 97 -8.27 -9.10 -23.64
N MET A 98 -8.63 -9.83 -24.69
CA MET A 98 -8.79 -11.28 -24.78
C MET A 98 -7.78 -12.00 -23.86
N GLN A 99 -8.29 -12.73 -22.86
CA GLN A 99 -7.52 -13.75 -22.16
C GLN A 99 -7.48 -15.01 -23.06
N PRO A 100 -6.35 -15.74 -23.13
CA PRO A 100 -6.20 -16.92 -23.97
C PRO A 100 -7.10 -18.10 -23.57
#